data_AF-A0A522DP22-F1
#
_entry.id   AF-A0A522DP22-F1
#
_cell.length_a   1.000
_cell.length_b   1.000
_cell.length_c   1.000
_cell.angle_alpha   90.00
_cell.angle_beta   90.00
_cell.angle_gamma   90.00
#
_symmetry.space_group_name_H-M   'P 1'
#
loop_
_entity.id
_entity.type
_entity.pdbx_description
1 polymer ?
#
loop_
_entity_poly.entity_id
_entity_poly.type
_entity_poly.pdbx_seq_one_letter_code
_entity_poly.pdbx_strand_id
1 'polypeptide(L)' 'KVVTVRHGKYFTSYSNLSSVSVTKGTMVKTGQVIGKAAQADDGTGGGQIDFLLMIEKKEVNPEGWLRK' A
#
# COMPACT_ATOMS: atom_id res chain seq x y z
N LYS A 1 -5.95 -8.88 -0.09
CA LYS A 1 -4.51 -9.22 0.14
C LYS A 1 -3.78 -7.98 0.62
N VAL A 2 -2.59 -8.09 1.23
CA VAL A 2 -1.81 -6.94 1.73
C VAL A 2 -0.36 -7.02 1.26
N VAL A 3 0.22 -5.86 0.94
CA VAL A 3 1.66 -5.69 0.67
C VAL A 3 2.19 -4.61 1.60
N THR A 4 3.26 -4.92 2.33
CA THR A 4 3.98 -3.95 3.16
C THR A 4 5.37 -3.73 2.59
N VAL A 5 5.71 -2.47 2.34
CA VAL A 5 7.03 -2.05 1.85
C VAL A 5 7.76 -1.33 2.97
N ARG A 6 9.01 -1.75 3.22
CA ARG A 6 9.89 -1.13 4.21
C ARG A 6 10.85 -0.15 3.53
N HIS A 7 10.76 1.12 3.91
CA HIS A 7 11.62 2.22 3.47
C HIS A 7 12.51 2.67 4.64
N GLY A 8 13.35 1.77 5.16
CA GLY A 8 14.13 2.01 6.38
C GLY A 8 13.26 1.93 7.64
N LYS A 9 13.06 3.08 8.32
CA LYS A 9 12.20 3.20 9.51
C LYS A 9 10.71 3.38 9.19
N TYR A 10 10.41 3.70 7.92
CA TYR A 10 9.05 3.89 7.44
C TYR A 10 8.50 2.59 6.85
N PHE A 11 7.23 2.32 7.12
CA PHE A 11 6.51 1.19 6.56
C PHE A 11 5.23 1.70 5.89
N THR A 12 5.06 1.36 4.62
CA THR A 12 3.81 1.63 3.89
C THR A 12 3.10 0.32 3.62
N SER A 13 1.85 0.20 4.07
CA SER A 13 1.02 -0.97 3.81
C SER A 13 -0.11 -0.63 2.84
N TYR A 14 -0.33 -1.52 1.89
CA TYR A 14 -1.36 -1.44 0.86
C TYR A 14 -2.29 -2.65 1.04
N SER A 15 -3.48 -2.43 1.59
CA SER A 15 -4.51 -3.45 1.78
C SER A 15 -5.59 -3.36 0.72
N ASN A 16 -6.57 -4.26 0.81
CA ASN A 16 -7.63 -4.45 -0.16
C ASN A 16 -7.13 -4.68 -1.60
N LEU A 17 -6.07 -5.49 -1.77
CA LEU A 17 -5.58 -5.87 -3.10
C LEU A 17 -6.28 -7.12 -3.62
N SER A 18 -6.72 -7.08 -4.88
CA SER A 18 -7.29 -8.21 -5.63
C SER A 18 -6.19 -9.15 -6.14
N SER A 19 -5.07 -8.61 -6.58
CA SER A 19 -3.86 -9.37 -6.95
C SER A 19 -2.60 -8.70 -6.41
N VAL A 20 -1.55 -9.49 -6.23
CA VAL A 20 -0.22 -9.04 -5.79
C VAL A 20 0.79 -9.47 -6.84
N SER A 21 1.68 -8.57 -7.22
CA SER A 21 2.68 -8.77 -8.29
C SER A 21 4.11 -8.91 -7.76
N VAL A 22 4.30 -8.84 -6.44
CA VAL A 22 5.59 -8.94 -5.76
C VAL A 22 5.56 -10.02 -4.68
N THR A 23 6.74 -10.54 -4.33
CA THR A 23 6.89 -11.50 -3.24
C THR A 23 7.77 -10.94 -2.12
N LYS A 24 7.70 -11.55 -0.94
CA LYS A 24 8.52 -11.17 0.21
C LYS A 24 10.00 -11.18 -0.17
N GLY A 25 10.72 -10.10 0.17
CA GLY A 25 12.14 -9.93 -0.14
C GLY A 25 12.42 -9.27 -1.49
N THR A 26 11.40 -9.05 -2.33
CA THR A 26 11.56 -8.30 -3.59
C THR A 26 11.97 -6.85 -3.30
N MET A 27 13.08 -6.41 -3.90
CA MET A 27 13.43 -4.98 -3.93
C MET A 27 12.50 -4.26 -4.91
N VAL A 28 11.84 -3.21 -4.43
CA VAL A 28 10.92 -2.40 -5.24
C VAL A 28 11.45 -0.98 -5.42
N LYS A 29 11.11 -0.36 -6.55
CA LYS A 29 11.42 1.04 -6.85
C LYS A 29 10.16 1.90 -6.81
N THR A 30 10.31 3.21 -6.59
CA THR A 30 9.20 4.16 -6.70
C THR A 30 8.53 4.05 -8.07
N GLY A 31 7.19 3.98 -8.07
CA GLY A 31 6.39 3.83 -9.29
C GLY A 31 6.26 2.39 -9.81
N GLN A 32 6.92 1.41 -9.19
CA GLN A 32 6.76 0.01 -9.55
C GLN A 32 5.37 -0.51 -9.16
N VAL A 33 4.74 -1.24 -10.07
CA VAL A 33 3.46 -1.93 -9.80
C VAL A 33 3.69 -3.07 -8.82
N ILE A 34 2.97 -3.06 -7.69
CA ILE A 34 3.04 -4.10 -6.65
C ILE A 34 1.78 -4.96 -6.56
N GLY A 35 0.70 -4.57 -7.23
CA GLY A 35 -0.58 -5.28 -7.21
C GLY A 35 -1.69 -4.47 -7.86
N LYS A 36 -2.92 -5.00 -7.76
CA LYS A 36 -4.14 -4.38 -8.27
C LYS A 36 -5.12 -4.15 -7.12
N ALA A 37 -5.75 -2.98 -7.09
CA ALA A 37 -6.85 -2.68 -6.16
C ALA A 37 -7.98 -3.70 -6.30
N ALA A 38 -8.62 -4.07 -5.19
CA ALA A 38 -9.89 -4.77 -5.22
C ALA A 38 -11.04 -3.78 -5.39
N GLN A 39 -12.22 -4.31 -5.64
CA GLN A 39 -13.44 -3.52 -5.71
C GLN A 39 -13.66 -2.78 -4.39
N ALA A 40 -14.14 -1.54 -4.47
CA ALA A 40 -14.51 -0.78 -3.30
C ALA A 40 -15.67 -1.46 -2.56
N ASP A 41 -15.57 -1.50 -1.23
CA ASP A 41 -16.56 -2.14 -0.36
C ASP A 41 -17.87 -1.32 -0.30
N ASP A 42 -17.82 -0.06 -0.70
CA ASP A 42 -18.95 0.88 -0.72
C ASP A 42 -19.88 0.73 -1.95
N GLY A 43 -19.58 -0.21 -2.84
CA GLY A 43 -20.40 -0.50 -4.02
C GLY A 43 -20.31 0.53 -5.15
N THR A 44 -19.39 1.50 -5.08
CA THR A 44 -19.20 2.54 -6.13
C THR A 44 -18.69 1.99 -7.46
N GLY A 45 -18.35 0.69 -7.54
CA GLY A 45 -17.84 0.03 -8.74
C GLY A 45 -16.39 0.37 -9.09
N GLY A 46 -15.76 1.28 -8.34
CA GLY A 46 -14.34 1.61 -8.43
C GLY A 46 -13.44 0.61 -7.71
N GLY A 47 -12.13 0.79 -7.87
CA GLY A 47 -11.13 0.08 -7.07
C GLY A 47 -10.73 0.90 -5.84
N GLN A 48 -10.64 0.25 -4.67
CA GLN A 48 -10.18 0.88 -3.44
C GLN A 48 -9.01 0.11 -2.84
N ILE A 49 -8.09 0.84 -2.21
CA ILE A 49 -7.05 0.31 -1.34
C ILE A 49 -7.07 1.10 -0.04
N ASP A 50 -6.73 0.47 1.07
CA ASP A 50 -6.37 1.21 2.28
C ASP A 50 -4.85 1.38 2.30
N PHE A 51 -4.45 2.62 2.56
CA PHE A 51 -3.06 3.02 2.63
C PHE A 51 -2.72 3.41 4.06
N LEU A 52 -1.83 2.65 4.69
CA LEU A 52 -1.35 2.91 6.04
C LEU A 52 0.13 3.26 6.02
N LEU A 53 0.49 4.33 6.74
CA LEU A 53 1.87 4.73 6.99
C LEU A 53 2.21 4.56 8.46
N MET A 54 3.29 3.82 8.72
CA MET A 54 3.86 3.68 10.06
C MET A 54 5.31 4.16 10.08
N ILE A 55 5.68 4.81 11.18
CA ILE A 55 7.07 5.10 11.53
C ILE A 55 7.41 4.23 12.73
N GLU A 56 8.29 3.26 12.52
CA GLU A 56 8.60 2.19 13.49
C GLU A 56 7.35 1.41 13.94
N LYS A 57 6.76 1.77 15.09
CA LYS A 57 5.56 1.13 15.67
C LYS A 57 4.36 2.07 15.77
N LYS A 58 4.48 3.30 15.26
CA LYS A 58 3.45 4.33 15.36
C LYS A 58 2.81 4.59 14.01
N GLU A 59 1.49 4.50 13.95
CA GLU A 59 0.70 4.94 12.81
C GLU A 59 0.68 6.47 12.73
N VAL A 60 0.82 7.02 11.53
CA VAL A 60 0.86 8.46 11.27
C VAL A 60 -0.04 8.82 10.10
N ASN A 61 -0.47 10.08 10.00
CA ASN A 61 -1.27 10.55 8.87
C ASN A 61 -0.46 10.38 7.56
N PRO A 62 -0.95 9.57 6.60
CA PRO A 62 -0.25 9.30 5.34
C PRO A 62 -0.34 10.44 4.32
N GLU A 63 -1.24 11.41 4.48
CA GLU A 63 -1.50 12.45 3.48
C GLU A 63 -0.23 13.20 3.05
N GLY A 64 0.64 13.53 4.01
CA GLY A 64 1.92 14.20 3.74
C GLY A 64 2.96 13.35 3.01
N TRP A 65 2.75 12.03 2.91
CA TRP A 65 3.61 11.11 2.18
C TRP A 65 3.20 10.95 0.72
N LEU A 66 1.92 11.24 0.40
CA LEU A 66 1.40 11.09 -0.94
C LEU A 66 2.04 12.13 -1.88
N ARG A 67 2.48 11.66 -3.03
CA ARG A 67 2.96 12.53 -4.10
C ARG A 67 1.75 13.25 -4.72
N LYS A 68 1.85 14.57 -4.86
CA LYS A 68 0.89 15.40 -5.61
C LYS A 68 1.06 15.25 -7.13
#